data_AF-A0A842TUN3-F1
#
_entry.id   AF-A0A842TUN3-F1
#
_cell.length_a   1.000
_cell.length_b   1.000
_cell.length_c   1.000
_cell.angle_alpha   90.00
_cell.angle_beta   90.00
_cell.angle_gamma   90.00
#
_symmetry.space_group_name_H-M   'P 1'
#
loop_
_entity.id
_entity.type
_entity.pdbx_description
1 polymer ?
#
loop_
_entity_poly.entity_id
_entity_poly.type
_entity_poly.pdbx_seq_one_letter_code
_entity_poly.pdbx_strand_id
1 'polypeptide(L)'
;MEVQFDELVKIIDEISLTDRSRIQYRDRTYFIELDGRSGPEAEFFASGTYSGADIYIWNQVRPEFKRPMILHEVIEADLYLHQRIPKRDAHMTAMEHDRNYAKATLDTQTLLEYEQFRESINEFFGGN
;
A
#
# COMPACT_ATOMS: atom_id res chain seq x y z
N MET A 1 -4.34 -17.74 -4.04
CA MET A 1 -4.16 -16.34 -3.66
C MET A 1 -5.09 -15.53 -4.54
N GLU A 2 -6.02 -14.78 -3.97
CA GLU A 2 -7.00 -14.04 -4.76
C GLU A 2 -6.99 -12.57 -4.34
N VAL A 3 -6.44 -11.71 -5.19
CA VAL A 3 -6.54 -10.26 -5.08
C VAL A 3 -7.56 -9.79 -6.11
N GLN A 4 -8.64 -9.13 -5.68
CA GLN A 4 -9.59 -8.50 -6.59
C GLN A 4 -9.04 -7.12 -6.99
N PHE A 5 -8.00 -7.16 -7.82
CA PHE A 5 -7.19 -5.99 -8.17
C PHE A 5 -8.04 -4.86 -8.77
N ASP A 6 -8.91 -5.16 -9.73
CA ASP A 6 -9.76 -4.15 -10.39
C ASP A 6 -10.76 -3.49 -9.43
N GLU A 7 -11.25 -4.21 -8.42
CA GLU A 7 -12.10 -3.65 -7.37
C GLU A 7 -11.29 -2.69 -6.51
N LEU A 8 -10.12 -3.14 -6.05
CA LEU A 8 -9.25 -2.35 -5.18
C LEU A 8 -8.76 -1.09 -5.89
N VAL A 9 -8.38 -1.16 -7.16
CA VAL A 9 -7.98 -0.01 -7.98
C VAL A 9 -9.09 1.06 -7.99
N LYS A 10 -10.34 0.67 -8.23
CA LYS A 10 -11.48 1.61 -8.19
C LYS A 10 -11.62 2.28 -6.84
N ILE A 11 -11.52 1.50 -5.76
CA ILE A 11 -11.58 2.03 -4.39
C ILE A 11 -10.44 3.04 -4.15
N ILE A 12 -9.20 2.71 -4.54
CA ILE A 12 -8.02 3.55 -4.33
C ILE A 12 -8.04 4.83 -5.20
N ASP A 13 -8.62 4.76 -6.39
CA ASP A 13 -8.79 5.93 -7.27
C ASP A 13 -9.84 6.90 -6.72
N GLU A 14 -10.92 6.37 -6.13
CA GLU A 14 -12.04 7.16 -5.63
C GLU A 14 -11.79 7.77 -4.23
N ILE A 15 -10.80 7.28 -3.47
CA ILE A 15 -10.58 7.80 -2.12
C ILE A 15 -10.03 9.21 -2.13
N SER A 16 -10.67 10.07 -1.34
CA SER A 16 -10.12 11.35 -0.97
C SER A 16 -8.96 11.13 -0.01
N LEU A 17 -7.77 11.60 -0.37
CA LEU A 17 -6.58 11.53 0.48
C LEU A 17 -6.60 12.70 1.47
N THR A 18 -7.35 12.53 2.56
CA THR A 18 -7.37 13.44 3.72
C THR A 18 -6.54 12.87 4.88
N ASP A 19 -6.28 13.66 5.93
CA ASP A 19 -5.50 13.26 7.11
C ASP A 19 -5.85 11.86 7.63
N ARG A 20 -7.15 11.52 7.64
CA ARG A 20 -7.62 10.16 7.93
C ARG A 20 -8.73 9.74 6.99
N SER A 21 -8.45 8.71 6.21
CA SER A 21 -9.37 8.15 5.22
C SER A 21 -9.77 6.73 5.60
N ARG A 22 -10.92 6.26 5.12
CA ARG A 22 -11.40 4.89 5.35
C ARG A 22 -11.78 4.26 4.03
N ILE A 23 -11.30 3.04 3.80
CA ILE A 23 -11.76 2.21 2.68
C ILE A 23 -12.42 0.93 3.20
N GLN A 24 -13.33 0.41 2.41
CA GLN A 24 -13.83 -0.95 2.55
C GLN A 24 -13.43 -1.73 1.32
N TYR A 25 -12.82 -2.88 1.54
CA TYR A 25 -12.46 -3.83 0.50
C TYR A 25 -12.90 -5.21 0.99
N ARG A 26 -13.82 -5.84 0.25
CA ARG A 26 -14.54 -7.04 0.71
C ARG A 26 -15.26 -6.79 2.05
N ASP A 27 -15.09 -7.69 3.03
CA ASP A 27 -15.62 -7.60 4.38
C ASP A 27 -14.63 -6.94 5.37
N ARG A 28 -13.60 -6.25 4.86
CA ARG A 28 -12.52 -5.64 5.64
C ARG A 28 -12.58 -4.11 5.63
N THR A 29 -12.20 -3.50 6.75
CA THR A 29 -12.06 -2.05 6.88
C THR A 29 -10.58 -1.69 7.04
N TYR A 30 -10.11 -0.76 6.21
CA TYR A 30 -8.77 -0.19 6.35
C TYR A 30 -8.89 1.31 6.60
N PHE A 31 -8.23 1.78 7.65
CA PHE A 31 -8.06 3.22 7.89
C PHE A 31 -6.70 3.63 7.35
N ILE A 32 -6.65 4.77 6.69
CA ILE A 32 -5.44 5.30 6.08
C ILE A 32 -5.14 6.60 6.78
N GLU A 33 -4.01 6.65 7.48
CA GLU A 33 -3.47 7.86 8.10
C GLU A 33 -2.36 8.40 7.22
N LEU A 34 -2.56 9.61 6.71
CA LEU A 34 -1.54 10.30 5.93
C LEU A 34 -0.64 11.09 6.86
N ASP A 35 0.65 11.07 6.58
CA ASP A 35 1.66 11.86 7.28
C ASP A 35 1.76 11.55 8.79
N GLY A 36 1.28 10.35 9.20
CA GLY A 36 1.16 9.95 10.61
C GLY A 36 2.48 9.71 11.33
N ARG A 37 3.57 9.42 10.60
CA ARG A 37 4.91 9.20 11.17
C ARG A 37 6.01 9.72 10.24
N SER A 38 7.19 9.96 10.83
CA SER A 38 8.41 10.29 10.10
C SER A 38 9.15 9.04 9.64
N GLY A 39 9.33 8.90 8.32
CA GLY A 39 10.20 7.88 7.72
C GLY A 39 9.99 7.76 6.19
N PRO A 40 10.68 6.82 5.52
CA PRO A 40 10.60 6.60 4.06
C PRO A 40 9.45 5.74 3.49
N GLU A 41 8.84 4.79 4.20
CA GLU A 41 7.85 3.82 3.67
C GLU A 41 6.40 4.01 4.20
N ALA A 42 5.46 3.21 3.70
CA ALA A 42 4.19 2.96 4.35
C ALA A 42 4.27 1.71 5.25
N GLU A 43 3.39 1.60 6.23
CA GLU A 43 3.27 0.39 7.05
C GLU A 43 1.82 0.11 7.44
N PHE A 44 1.45 -1.17 7.55
CA PHE A 44 0.17 -1.58 8.12
C PHE A 44 0.30 -2.16 9.55
N PHE A 45 -0.72 -1.92 10.37
CA PHE A 45 -0.88 -2.50 11.70
C PHE A 45 -2.24 -3.18 11.80
N ALA A 46 -2.25 -4.47 12.15
CA ALA A 46 -3.49 -5.22 12.33
C ALA A 46 -4.35 -4.62 13.46
N SER A 47 -5.64 -4.44 13.20
CA SER A 47 -6.56 -3.91 14.22
C SER A 47 -7.03 -5.01 15.18
N GLY A 48 -7.12 -4.66 16.47
CA GLY A 48 -7.77 -5.49 17.48
C GLY A 48 -9.29 -5.26 17.61
N THR A 49 -9.85 -4.29 16.88
CA THR A 49 -11.25 -3.84 17.06
C THR A 49 -12.14 -4.03 15.83
N TYR A 50 -11.57 -4.22 14.66
CA TYR A 50 -12.29 -4.51 13.41
C TYR A 50 -11.48 -5.46 12.53
N SER A 51 -12.15 -6.07 11.55
CA SER A 51 -11.47 -6.90 10.55
C SER A 51 -10.76 -6.01 9.54
N GLY A 52 -9.42 -5.96 9.60
CA GLY A 52 -8.58 -5.19 8.69
C GLY A 52 -7.36 -4.59 9.41
N ALA A 53 -6.87 -3.45 8.92
CA ALA A 53 -5.65 -2.81 9.43
C ALA A 53 -5.74 -1.27 9.41
N ASP A 54 -4.91 -0.63 10.22
CA ASP A 54 -4.53 0.77 10.04
C ASP A 54 -3.32 0.84 9.10
N ILE A 55 -3.38 1.68 8.08
CA ILE A 55 -2.34 1.93 7.08
C ILE A 55 -1.76 3.31 7.33
N TYR A 56 -0.45 3.42 7.53
CA TYR A 56 0.24 4.68 7.74
C TYR A 56 1.10 4.99 6.52
N ILE A 57 0.82 6.10 5.84
CA ILE A 57 1.67 6.59 4.75
C ILE A 57 2.56 7.67 5.34
N TRP A 58 3.88 7.44 5.40
CA TRP A 58 4.78 8.37 6.09
C TRP A 58 4.97 9.68 5.31
N ASN A 59 5.36 10.72 6.05
CA ASN A 59 5.35 12.11 5.56
C ASN A 59 6.41 12.42 4.47
N GLN A 60 7.41 11.56 4.28
CA GLN A 60 8.41 11.73 3.22
C GLN A 60 7.97 11.12 1.88
N VAL A 61 6.85 10.37 1.87
CA VAL A 61 6.30 9.80 0.65
C VAL A 61 5.66 10.91 -0.19
N ARG A 62 6.18 11.09 -1.40
CA ARG A 62 5.66 12.06 -2.37
C ARG A 62 4.17 11.82 -2.64
N PRO A 63 3.35 12.88 -2.82
CA PRO A 63 1.92 12.75 -3.06
C PRO A 63 1.54 11.77 -4.18
N GLU A 64 2.31 11.77 -5.27
CA GLU A 64 2.09 10.90 -6.43
C GLU A 64 2.29 9.41 -6.11
N PHE A 65 3.12 9.09 -5.11
CA PHE A 65 3.44 7.72 -4.72
C PHE A 65 2.48 7.19 -3.64
N LYS A 66 1.69 8.05 -3.00
CA LYS A 66 0.80 7.65 -1.91
C LYS A 66 -0.21 6.60 -2.35
N ARG A 67 -0.80 6.70 -3.55
CA ARG A 67 -1.80 5.71 -4.02
C ARG A 67 -1.21 4.33 -4.30
N PRO A 68 -0.11 4.18 -5.06
CA PRO A 68 0.59 2.91 -5.17
C PRO A 68 0.95 2.30 -3.80
N MET A 69 1.43 3.11 -2.86
CA MET A 69 1.79 2.64 -1.51
C MET A 69 0.57 2.20 -0.70
N ILE A 70 -0.55 2.93 -0.73
CA ILE A 70 -1.78 2.48 -0.06
C ILE A 70 -2.24 1.15 -0.65
N LEU A 71 -2.20 1.00 -1.98
CA LEU A 71 -2.56 -0.24 -2.65
C LEU A 71 -1.66 -1.39 -2.21
N HIS A 72 -0.34 -1.16 -2.10
CA HIS A 72 0.62 -2.12 -1.57
C HIS A 72 0.20 -2.62 -0.18
N GLU A 73 0.04 -1.69 0.76
CA GLU A 73 -0.25 -2.05 2.16
C GLU A 73 -1.59 -2.76 2.34
N VAL A 74 -2.61 -2.36 1.57
CA VAL A 74 -3.94 -3.00 1.64
C VAL A 74 -3.87 -4.44 1.11
N ILE A 75 -3.14 -4.68 0.01
CA ILE A 75 -2.93 -6.03 -0.52
C ILE A 75 -2.11 -6.87 0.45
N GLU A 76 -0.99 -6.36 0.94
CA GLU A 76 -0.14 -7.10 1.88
C GLU A 76 -0.93 -7.47 3.15
N ALA A 77 -1.69 -6.52 3.71
CA ALA A 77 -2.53 -6.75 4.87
C ALA A 77 -3.64 -7.78 4.60
N ASP A 78 -4.35 -7.74 3.46
CA ASP A 78 -5.36 -8.75 3.12
C ASP A 78 -4.74 -10.15 3.00
N LEU A 79 -3.64 -10.25 2.26
CA LEU A 79 -2.96 -11.52 2.02
C LEU A 79 -2.43 -12.13 3.31
N TYR A 80 -1.74 -11.32 4.13
CA TYR A 80 -1.12 -11.78 5.36
C TYR A 80 -2.15 -12.07 6.46
N LEU A 81 -3.05 -11.11 6.75
CA LEU A 81 -3.96 -11.20 7.90
C LEU A 81 -5.16 -12.09 7.62
N HIS A 82 -5.67 -12.11 6.39
CA HIS A 82 -6.96 -12.71 6.08
C HIS A 82 -6.85 -13.96 5.21
N GLN A 83 -5.93 -13.98 4.26
CA GLN A 83 -5.66 -15.18 3.44
C GLN A 83 -4.55 -16.07 4.02
N ARG A 84 -3.88 -15.64 5.10
CA ARG A 84 -2.82 -16.38 5.81
C ARG A 84 -1.65 -16.76 4.91
N ILE A 85 -1.36 -15.92 3.92
CA ILE A 85 -0.20 -16.07 3.05
C ILE A 85 1.05 -15.66 3.84
N PRO A 86 2.18 -16.39 3.72
CA PRO A 86 3.44 -15.99 4.35
C PRO A 86 3.82 -14.55 4.01
N LYS A 87 4.33 -13.79 4.99
CA LYS A 87 4.62 -12.35 4.83
C LYS A 87 5.45 -12.04 3.59
N ARG A 88 6.49 -12.85 3.31
CA ARG A 88 7.32 -12.69 2.12
C ARG A 88 6.52 -12.79 0.82
N ASP A 89 5.65 -13.78 0.71
CA ASP A 89 4.86 -14.01 -0.50
C ASP A 89 3.77 -12.93 -0.66
N ALA A 90 3.18 -12.49 0.45
CA ALA A 90 2.25 -11.36 0.49
C ALA A 90 2.91 -10.07 -0.01
N HIS A 91 4.11 -9.77 0.49
CA HIS A 91 4.90 -8.59 0.10
C HIS A 91 5.27 -8.63 -1.40
N MET A 92 5.81 -9.75 -1.90
CA MET A 92 6.16 -9.89 -3.31
C MET A 92 4.95 -9.70 -4.24
N THR A 93 3.78 -10.19 -3.81
CA THR A 93 2.52 -10.00 -4.55
C THR A 93 2.08 -8.55 -4.53
N ALA A 94 2.14 -7.89 -3.37
CA ALA A 94 1.82 -6.47 -3.23
C ALA A 94 2.75 -5.59 -4.08
N MET A 95 4.05 -5.91 -4.16
CA MET A 95 5.00 -5.23 -5.03
C MET A 95 4.63 -5.32 -6.51
N GLU A 96 4.22 -6.49 -6.98
CA GLU A 96 3.80 -6.67 -8.38
C GLU A 96 2.58 -5.79 -8.70
N HIS A 97 1.59 -5.80 -7.81
CA HIS A 97 0.37 -5.02 -7.99
C HIS A 97 0.60 -3.51 -7.86
N ASP A 98 1.41 -3.06 -6.90
CA ASP A 98 1.74 -1.63 -6.76
C ASP A 98 2.45 -1.10 -8.00
N ARG A 99 3.34 -1.90 -8.60
CA ARG A 99 4.07 -1.53 -9.81
C ARG A 99 3.15 -1.50 -11.03
N ASN A 100 2.25 -2.47 -11.14
CA ASN A 100 1.26 -2.50 -12.22
C ASN A 100 0.31 -1.29 -12.15
N TYR A 101 -0.12 -0.92 -10.95
CA TYR A 101 -0.91 0.27 -10.72
C TYR A 101 -0.13 1.56 -11.04
N ALA A 102 1.12 1.67 -10.58
CA ALA A 102 1.99 2.81 -10.87
C ALA A 102 2.20 3.00 -12.39
N LYS A 103 2.45 1.91 -13.13
CA LYS A 103 2.58 1.96 -14.61
C LYS A 103 1.34 2.46 -15.32
N ALA A 104 0.16 2.22 -14.74
CA ALA A 104 -1.12 2.62 -15.33
C ALA A 104 -1.50 4.07 -15.01
N THR A 105 -0.96 4.63 -13.93
CA THR A 105 -1.44 5.90 -13.35
C THR A 105 -0.41 7.03 -13.34
N LEU A 106 0.88 6.71 -13.34
CA LEU A 106 1.96 7.69 -13.34
C LEU A 106 2.44 7.95 -14.77
N ASP A 107 2.83 9.20 -15.04
CA ASP A 107 3.57 9.50 -16.26
C ASP A 107 4.96 8.86 -16.24
N THR A 108 5.64 8.84 -17.39
CA THR A 108 6.94 8.16 -17.54
C THR A 108 8.01 8.66 -16.58
N GLN A 109 8.08 9.98 -16.32
CA GLN A 109 9.11 10.53 -15.43
C GLN A 109 8.80 10.16 -13.98
N THR A 110 7.54 10.33 -13.56
CA THR A 110 7.09 10.01 -12.20
C THR A 110 7.19 8.51 -11.90
N LEU A 111 6.96 7.65 -12.90
CA LEU A 111 7.15 6.20 -12.77
C LEU A 111 8.61 5.83 -12.51
N LEU A 112 9.57 6.42 -13.24
CA LEU A 112 10.99 6.16 -13.03
C LEU A 112 11.43 6.56 -11.62
N GLU A 113 10.93 7.70 -11.13
CA GLU A 113 11.20 8.17 -9.78
C GLU A 113 10.57 7.27 -8.71
N TYR A 114 9.38 6.71 -8.98
CA TYR A 114 8.74 5.74 -8.11
C TYR A 114 9.54 4.44 -8.02
N GLU A 115 10.02 3.91 -9.15
CA GLU A 115 10.83 2.67 -9.17
C GLU A 115 12.14 2.86 -8.39
N GLN A 116 12.84 3.99 -8.56
CA GLN A 116 14.03 4.33 -7.79
C GLN A 116 13.74 4.46 -6.29
N PHE A 117 12.60 5.06 -5.93
CA PHE A 117 12.15 5.15 -4.55
C PHE A 117 11.93 3.77 -3.93
N ARG A 118 11.25 2.84 -4.63
CA ARG A 118 11.02 1.47 -4.15
C ARG A 118 12.33 0.68 -3.99
N GLU A 119 13.29 0.87 -4.91
CA GLU A 119 14.63 0.28 -4.78
C GLU A 119 15.35 0.78 -3.53
N SER A 120 15.31 2.09 -3.26
CA SER A 120 15.98 2.69 -2.09
C SER A 120 15.44 2.17 -0.75
N ILE A 121 14.14 1.88 -0.69
CA ILE A 121 13.49 1.29 0.49
C ILE A 121 13.90 -0.17 0.64
N ASN A 122 13.84 -0.95 -0.44
CA ASN A 122 14.23 -2.36 -0.41
C ASN A 122 15.70 -2.56 0.02
N GLU A 123 16.61 -1.69 -0.40
CA GLU A 123 18.00 -1.70 0.05
C GLU A 123 18.13 -1.40 1.56
N PHE A 124 17.26 -0.55 2.10
CA PHE A 124 17.22 -0.24 3.53
C PHE A 124 16.78 -1.43 4.39
N PHE A 125 15.87 -2.28 3.88
CA PHE A 125 15.36 -3.45 4.58
C PHE A 125 16.03 -4.78 4.22
N GLY A 126 16.77 -4.83 3.10
CA GLY A 126 17.52 -6.00 2.63
C GLY A 126 18.90 -6.20 3.24
N GLY A 127 19.32 -5.32 4.15
CA GLY A 127 20.57 -5.44 4.91
C GLY A 127 20.43 -6.26 6.19
N ASN A 128 20.32 -7.59 6.07
CA ASN A 128 20.79 -8.60 7.04
C ASN A 128 20.70 -10.02 6.48
#